data_AF-A0A0M0LD25-F1
#
_entry.id   AF-A0A0M0LD25-F1
#
_cell.length_a   1.000
_cell.length_b   1.000
_cell.length_c   1.000
_cell.angle_alpha   90.00
_cell.angle_beta   90.00
_cell.angle_gamma   90.00
#
_symmetry.space_group_name_H-M   'P 1'
#
loop_
_entity.id
_entity.type
_entity.pdbx_description
1 polymer ?
#
loop_
_entity_poly.entity_id
_entity_poly.type
_entity_poly.pdbx_seq_one_letter_code
_entity_poly.pdbx_strand_id
1 'polypeptide(L)'
;MKEFKITVDNHVFHGYEFGENSLPSLVCLHGMTGDLKSFSGLIEYLINDFHLILLDNPGHGETGPLELEDDYRFSALVNRIYRVIQKITNKPFYILGHSWGADLALNFAKIHPNKIIGLILIDGGYVFPEHVGGMTKEKALLGWKKYIESSKYSSWDEVVKEYQDYTTKQWDTSLDSIIISNLKR
;
A
#
# COMPACT_ATOMS: atom_id res chain seq x y z
N MET A 1 -19.11 4.76 -5.60
CA MET A 1 -17.77 5.20 -6.05
C MET A 1 -17.83 6.69 -6.33
N LYS A 2 -16.91 7.46 -5.77
CA LYS A 2 -16.74 8.89 -6.02
C LYS A 2 -15.26 9.18 -6.22
N GLU A 3 -14.89 9.74 -7.37
CA GLU A 3 -13.52 10.19 -7.63
C GLU A 3 -13.23 11.49 -6.87
N PHE A 4 -11.99 11.68 -6.42
CA PHE A 4 -11.50 12.95 -5.93
C PHE A 4 -10.15 13.31 -6.53
N LYS A 5 -9.96 14.62 -6.76
CA LYS A 5 -8.67 15.26 -7.02
C LYS A 5 -8.50 16.40 -6.03
N ILE A 6 -7.56 16.25 -5.10
CA ILE A 6 -7.37 17.17 -3.97
C ILE A 6 -5.99 17.80 -4.07
N THR A 7 -5.94 19.13 -4.09
CA THR A 7 -4.68 19.87 -4.10
C THR A 7 -4.20 20.13 -2.67
N VAL A 8 -2.97 19.69 -2.37
CA VAL A 8 -2.23 20.00 -1.14
C VAL A 8 -0.83 20.44 -1.51
N ASP A 9 -0.39 21.58 -0.99
CA ASP A 9 0.96 22.12 -1.20
C ASP A 9 1.33 22.18 -2.70
N ASN A 10 0.42 22.73 -3.50
CA ASN A 10 0.48 22.85 -4.97
C ASN A 10 0.64 21.52 -5.73
N HIS A 11 0.34 20.40 -5.08
CA HIS A 11 0.38 19.07 -5.68
C HIS A 11 -1.01 18.43 -5.67
N VAL A 12 -1.41 17.84 -6.79
CA VAL A 12 -2.74 17.23 -6.95
C VAL A 12 -2.66 15.74 -6.63
N PHE A 13 -3.44 15.30 -5.64
CA PHE A 13 -3.61 13.89 -5.28
C PHE A 13 -4.89 13.35 -5.89
N HIS A 14 -4.81 12.15 -6.44
CA HIS A 14 -5.94 11.42 -7.00
C HIS A 14 -6.36 10.26 -6.08
N GLY A 15 -7.65 9.96 -6.05
CA GLY A 15 -8.16 8.77 -5.42
C GLY A 15 -9.67 8.58 -5.57
N TYR A 16 -10.19 7.56 -4.91
CA TYR A 16 -11.60 7.21 -4.89
C TYR A 16 -12.12 6.96 -3.47
N GLU A 17 -13.36 7.38 -3.25
CA GLU A 17 -14.19 7.05 -2.10
C GLU A 17 -15.21 5.96 -2.48
N PHE A 18 -15.39 4.98 -1.59
CA PHE A 18 -16.44 3.97 -1.67
C PHE A 18 -17.14 3.81 -0.31
N GLY A 19 -18.42 3.45 -0.31
CA GLY A 19 -19.21 3.30 0.90
C GLY A 19 -19.73 4.64 1.43
N GLU A 20 -20.57 4.58 2.46
CA GLU A 20 -21.19 5.75 3.07
C GLU A 20 -20.23 6.46 4.03
N ASN A 21 -20.12 7.79 3.94
CA ASN A 21 -19.20 8.58 4.78
C ASN A 21 -19.52 8.57 6.29
N SER A 22 -20.69 8.03 6.66
CA SER A 22 -21.13 7.83 8.04
C SER A 22 -20.43 6.64 8.69
N LEU A 23 -19.97 5.67 7.89
CA LEU A 23 -19.24 4.48 8.31
C LEU A 23 -17.82 4.83 8.79
N PRO A 24 -17.17 3.94 9.58
CA PRO A 24 -15.76 4.08 9.92
C PRO A 24 -14.89 4.21 8.66
N SER A 25 -13.96 5.16 8.65
CA SER A 25 -13.09 5.36 7.49
C SER A 25 -11.91 4.39 7.50
N LEU A 26 -11.62 3.79 6.34
CA LEU A 26 -10.47 2.95 6.08
C LEU A 26 -9.65 3.57 4.93
N VAL A 27 -8.45 4.05 5.24
CA VAL A 27 -7.53 4.62 4.26
C VAL A 27 -6.61 3.51 3.74
N CYS A 28 -6.56 3.33 2.42
CA CYS A 28 -5.78 2.29 1.77
C CYS A 28 -4.55 2.89 1.06
N LEU A 29 -3.36 2.43 1.43
CA LEU A 29 -2.06 2.91 0.93
C LEU A 29 -1.33 1.80 0.19
N HIS A 30 -1.19 1.95 -1.13
CA HIS A 30 -0.58 0.91 -1.97
C HIS A 30 0.94 0.84 -1.80
N GLY A 31 1.53 -0.27 -2.24
CA GLY A 31 2.98 -0.49 -2.23
C GLY A 31 3.70 0.24 -3.37
N MET A 32 5.03 0.25 -3.31
CA MET A 32 5.89 0.81 -4.37
C MET A 32 5.55 0.16 -5.72
N THR A 33 5.60 0.93 -6.81
CA THR A 33 5.32 0.50 -8.19
C THR A 33 3.85 0.16 -8.53
N GLY A 34 2.98 0.02 -7.53
CA GLY A 34 1.53 -0.16 -7.72
C GLY A 34 0.76 1.16 -7.79
N ASP A 35 -0.57 1.07 -7.79
CA ASP A 35 -1.51 2.19 -7.71
C ASP A 35 -2.70 1.82 -6.80
N LEU A 36 -3.67 2.73 -6.65
CA LEU A 36 -4.86 2.51 -5.84
C LEU A 36 -5.69 1.28 -6.23
N LYS A 37 -5.55 0.76 -7.46
CA LYS A 37 -6.32 -0.39 -7.96
C LYS A 37 -5.88 -1.69 -7.31
N SER A 38 -4.73 -1.69 -6.63
CA SER A 38 -4.26 -2.80 -5.79
C SER A 38 -5.31 -3.26 -4.77
N PHE A 39 -6.26 -2.39 -4.41
CA PHE A 39 -7.32 -2.69 -3.44
C PHE A 39 -8.68 -2.98 -4.06
N SER A 40 -8.80 -3.02 -5.39
CA SER A 40 -10.09 -3.15 -6.08
C SER A 40 -10.86 -4.40 -5.65
N GLY A 41 -10.15 -5.52 -5.51
CA GLY A 41 -10.73 -6.79 -5.06
C GLY A 41 -11.24 -6.79 -3.62
N LEU A 42 -10.85 -5.81 -2.79
CA LEU A 42 -11.34 -5.70 -1.41
C LEU A 42 -12.62 -4.86 -1.30
N ILE A 43 -12.94 -4.07 -2.33
CA ILE A 43 -14.03 -3.09 -2.26
C ILE A 43 -15.37 -3.80 -2.00
N GLU A 44 -15.69 -4.84 -2.76
CA GLU A 44 -16.98 -5.53 -2.64
C GLU A 44 -17.22 -6.16 -1.25
N TYR A 45 -16.14 -6.56 -0.56
CA TYR A 45 -16.20 -7.16 0.76
C TYR A 45 -16.29 -6.14 1.89
N LEU A 46 -15.83 -4.90 1.67
CA LEU A 46 -15.66 -3.91 2.74
C LEU A 46 -16.58 -2.69 2.62
N ILE A 47 -17.17 -2.45 1.45
CA ILE A 47 -17.93 -1.22 1.15
C ILE A 47 -19.16 -0.99 2.04
N ASN A 48 -19.75 -2.06 2.59
CA ASN A 48 -20.92 -1.96 3.47
C ASN A 48 -20.55 -1.68 4.93
N ASP A 49 -19.29 -1.93 5.33
CA ASP A 49 -18.81 -1.79 6.70
C ASP A 49 -17.91 -0.58 6.89
N PHE A 50 -17.29 -0.09 5.80
CA PHE A 50 -16.32 0.99 5.83
C PHE A 50 -16.55 2.04 4.75
N HIS A 51 -16.24 3.29 5.09
CA HIS A 51 -15.94 4.33 4.13
C HIS A 51 -14.50 4.15 3.63
N LEU A 52 -14.33 3.56 2.45
CA LEU A 52 -13.03 3.27 1.87
C LEU A 52 -12.48 4.51 1.17
N ILE A 53 -11.24 4.87 1.49
CA ILE A 53 -10.50 5.97 0.87
C ILE A 53 -9.24 5.37 0.23
N LEU A 54 -9.29 5.16 -1.07
CA LEU A 54 -8.18 4.62 -1.87
C LEU A 54 -7.46 5.79 -2.53
N LEU A 55 -6.15 5.92 -2.29
CA LEU A 55 -5.36 7.06 -2.78
C LEU A 55 -4.15 6.57 -3.58
N ASP A 56 -3.87 7.24 -4.69
CA ASP A 56 -2.62 7.09 -5.42
C ASP A 56 -1.51 7.86 -4.68
N ASN A 57 -0.50 7.16 -4.21
CA ASN A 57 0.68 7.76 -3.61
C ASN A 57 1.41 8.62 -4.66
N PRO A 58 2.17 9.65 -4.25
CA PRO A 58 2.90 10.48 -5.21
C PRO A 58 3.83 9.68 -6.13
N GLY A 59 3.85 10.07 -7.40
CA GLY A 59 4.59 9.41 -8.48
C GLY A 59 3.94 8.12 -9.01
N HIS A 60 2.71 7.82 -8.62
CA HIS A 60 1.99 6.60 -8.98
C HIS A 60 0.56 6.90 -9.44
N GLY A 61 -0.01 5.99 -10.24
CA GLY A 61 -1.37 6.14 -10.77
C GLY A 61 -1.54 7.48 -11.48
N GLU A 62 -2.56 8.25 -11.08
CA GLU A 62 -2.78 9.61 -11.58
C GLU A 62 -2.24 10.73 -10.67
N THR A 63 -1.63 10.39 -9.53
CA THR A 63 -0.91 11.36 -8.71
C THR A 63 0.50 11.56 -9.26
N GLY A 64 0.81 12.76 -9.74
CA GLY A 64 2.12 13.09 -10.30
C GLY A 64 3.27 12.90 -9.31
N PRO A 65 4.53 12.93 -9.76
CA PRO A 65 5.68 12.90 -8.85
C PRO A 65 5.81 14.21 -8.07
N LEU A 66 6.35 14.13 -6.85
CA LEU A 66 6.82 15.30 -6.11
C LEU A 66 8.13 15.81 -6.71
N GLU A 67 8.32 17.12 -6.68
CA GLU A 67 9.49 17.79 -7.27
C GLU A 67 10.78 17.56 -6.48
N LEU A 68 10.68 17.50 -5.14
CA LEU A 68 11.84 17.40 -4.26
C LEU A 68 11.94 15.99 -3.66
N GLU A 69 13.13 15.40 -3.70
CA GLU A 69 13.39 14.09 -3.10
C GLU A 69 13.07 14.06 -1.59
N ASP A 70 13.33 15.16 -0.89
CA ASP A 70 13.05 15.27 0.54
C ASP A 70 11.56 15.21 0.88
N ASP A 71 10.67 15.49 -0.07
CA ASP A 71 9.23 15.35 0.12
C ASP A 71 8.78 13.87 0.15
N TYR A 72 9.60 12.94 -0.35
CA TYR A 72 9.35 11.49 -0.27
C TYR A 72 9.80 10.86 1.04
N ARG A 73 10.48 11.61 1.93
CA ARG A 73 10.77 11.11 3.29
C ARG A 73 9.44 10.81 3.99
N PHE A 74 9.35 9.67 4.69
CA PHE A 74 8.11 9.25 5.35
C PHE A 74 7.49 10.35 6.23
N SER A 75 8.32 11.15 6.93
CA SER A 75 7.82 12.26 7.76
C SER A 75 7.13 13.36 6.95
N ALA A 76 7.63 13.70 5.77
CA ALA A 76 7.02 14.70 4.90
C ALA A 76 5.76 14.12 4.23
N LEU A 77 5.89 12.89 3.72
CA LEU A 77 4.85 12.22 2.96
C LEU A 77 3.59 11.94 3.80
N VAL A 78 3.75 11.44 5.02
CA VAL A 78 2.64 11.22 5.97
C VAL A 78 1.87 12.52 6.20
N ASN A 79 2.56 13.62 6.48
CA ASN A 79 1.90 14.89 6.75
C ASN A 79 1.13 15.41 5.51
N ARG A 80 1.69 15.24 4.32
CA ARG A 80 1.05 15.68 3.07
C ARG A 80 -0.20 14.85 2.78
N ILE A 81 -0.12 13.52 2.86
CA ILE A 81 -1.26 12.62 2.68
C ILE A 81 -2.30 12.84 3.78
N TYR A 82 -1.88 13.11 5.02
CA TYR A 82 -2.81 13.42 6.10
C TYR A 82 -3.66 14.65 5.79
N ARG A 83 -3.07 15.72 5.24
CA ARG A 83 -3.83 16.91 4.81
C ARG A 83 -4.84 16.59 3.71
N VAL A 84 -4.55 15.63 2.83
CA VAL A 84 -5.52 15.13 1.83
C VAL A 84 -6.67 14.42 2.52
N ILE A 85 -6.37 13.48 3.42
CA ILE A 85 -7.37 12.72 4.19
C ILE A 85 -8.27 13.68 4.99
N GLN A 86 -7.73 14.76 5.57
CA GLN A 86 -8.50 15.77 6.30
C GLN A 86 -9.51 16.54 5.45
N LYS A 87 -9.35 16.58 4.13
CA LYS A 87 -10.37 17.15 3.22
C LYS A 87 -11.56 16.20 3.00
N ILE A 88 -11.39 14.92 3.34
CA ILE A 88 -12.38 13.85 3.19
C ILE A 88 -13.04 13.53 4.53
N THR A 89 -12.25 13.30 5.58
CA THR A 89 -12.72 12.96 6.92
C THR A 89 -11.87 13.60 8.01
N ASN A 90 -12.54 14.09 9.05
CA ASN A 90 -11.87 14.66 10.24
C ASN A 90 -11.91 13.71 11.45
N LYS A 91 -12.55 12.55 11.31
CA LYS A 91 -12.63 11.52 12.34
C LYS A 91 -11.33 10.70 12.37
N PRO A 92 -10.97 10.07 13.50
CA PRO A 92 -9.98 9.00 13.49
C PRO A 92 -10.36 7.89 12.51
N PHE A 93 -9.38 7.19 11.95
CA PHE A 93 -9.58 6.22 10.86
C PHE A 93 -8.66 5.01 11.01
N TYR A 94 -9.02 3.93 10.35
CA TYR A 94 -8.15 2.76 10.15
C TYR A 94 -7.24 3.00 8.96
N ILE A 95 -6.03 2.44 8.99
CA ILE A 95 -5.14 2.43 7.82
C ILE A 95 -4.82 1.00 7.43
N LEU A 96 -5.02 0.68 6.16
CA LEU A 96 -4.53 -0.52 5.50
C LEU A 96 -3.39 -0.13 4.57
N GLY A 97 -2.24 -0.75 4.76
CA GLY A 97 -1.07 -0.55 3.91
C GLY A 97 -0.54 -1.87 3.36
N HIS A 98 -0.07 -1.86 2.11
CA HIS A 98 0.64 -2.99 1.50
C HIS A 98 2.11 -2.62 1.24
N SER A 99 3.05 -3.48 1.64
CA SER A 99 4.49 -3.29 1.40
C SER A 99 4.97 -1.89 1.85
N TRP A 100 5.46 -1.04 0.94
CA TRP A 100 5.84 0.34 1.24
C TRP A 100 4.70 1.18 1.86
N GLY A 101 3.45 0.92 1.46
CA GLY A 101 2.27 1.55 2.06
C GLY A 101 2.04 1.12 3.51
N ALA A 102 2.48 -0.09 3.90
CA ALA A 102 2.47 -0.54 5.29
C ALA A 102 3.54 0.18 6.14
N ASP A 103 4.73 0.42 5.59
CA ASP A 103 5.75 1.25 6.26
C ASP A 103 5.27 2.69 6.43
N LEU A 104 4.56 3.22 5.42
CA LEU A 104 3.91 4.52 5.51
C LEU A 104 2.81 4.54 6.59
N ALA A 105 2.00 3.48 6.70
CA ALA A 105 0.98 3.33 7.73
C ALA A 105 1.57 3.31 9.16
N LEU A 106 2.72 2.65 9.36
CA LEU A 106 3.45 2.71 10.63
C LEU A 106 3.90 4.14 10.96
N ASN A 107 4.42 4.86 9.97
CA ASN A 107 4.82 6.26 10.16
C ASN A 107 3.62 7.16 10.45
N PHE A 108 2.44 6.89 9.89
CA PHE A 108 1.19 7.54 10.27
C PHE A 108 0.86 7.35 11.75
N ALA A 109 0.90 6.11 12.26
CA ALA A 109 0.65 5.84 13.67
C ALA A 109 1.69 6.49 14.59
N LYS A 110 2.95 6.59 14.14
CA LYS A 110 4.02 7.28 14.87
C LYS A 110 3.82 8.79 14.93
N ILE A 111 3.46 9.43 13.82
CA ILE A 111 3.40 10.89 13.68
C ILE A 111 2.03 11.44 14.11
N HIS A 112 0.96 10.70 13.89
CA HIS A 112 -0.43 11.08 14.19
C HIS A 112 -1.16 10.01 15.04
N PRO A 113 -0.63 9.61 16.21
CA PRO A 113 -1.17 8.48 16.98
C PRO A 113 -2.65 8.64 17.35
N ASN A 114 -3.09 9.87 17.65
CA ASN A 114 -4.48 10.16 18.03
C ASN A 114 -5.48 10.11 16.86
N LYS A 115 -5.00 9.87 15.64
CA LYS A 115 -5.84 9.80 14.43
C LYS A 115 -6.04 8.36 13.96
N ILE A 116 -5.26 7.41 14.46
CA ILE A 116 -5.27 6.03 13.99
C ILE A 116 -6.05 5.16 14.96
N ILE A 117 -7.13 4.56 14.50
CA ILE A 117 -7.93 3.61 15.28
C ILE A 117 -7.27 2.22 15.25
N GLY A 118 -6.71 1.84 14.10
CA GLY A 118 -6.04 0.55 13.91
C GLY A 118 -5.23 0.50 12.62
N LEU A 119 -4.30 -0.45 12.58
CA LEU A 119 -3.40 -0.69 11.45
C LEU A 119 -3.61 -2.09 10.89
N ILE A 120 -3.64 -2.20 9.56
CA ILE A 120 -3.68 -3.46 8.81
C ILE A 120 -2.46 -3.43 7.88
N LEU A 121 -1.48 -4.29 8.15
CA LEU A 121 -0.19 -4.29 7.47
C LEU A 121 -0.08 -5.56 6.62
N ILE A 122 -0.19 -5.41 5.31
CA ILE A 122 -0.10 -6.50 4.34
C ILE A 122 1.33 -6.55 3.83
N ASP A 123 2.04 -7.63 4.14
CA ASP A 123 3.39 -7.90 3.63
C ASP A 123 4.35 -6.69 3.69
N GLY A 124 4.37 -6.02 4.84
CA GLY A 124 5.13 -4.79 5.04
C GLY A 124 5.01 -4.28 6.47
N GLY A 125 5.54 -3.09 6.75
CA GLY A 125 5.66 -2.59 8.12
C GLY A 125 6.79 -3.32 8.86
N TYR A 126 7.84 -3.68 8.14
CA TYR A 126 8.96 -4.42 8.71
C TYR A 126 9.79 -3.50 9.59
N VAL A 127 10.07 -3.95 10.81
CA VAL A 127 11.17 -3.40 11.60
C VAL A 127 12.48 -3.92 11.03
N PHE A 128 13.48 -3.04 10.89
CA PHE A 128 14.81 -3.45 10.42
C PHE A 128 15.30 -4.67 11.20
N PRO A 129 16.02 -5.62 10.56
CA PRO A 129 16.49 -6.84 11.21
C PRO A 129 17.23 -6.58 12.53
N GLU A 130 17.99 -5.49 12.63
CA GLU A 130 18.68 -5.07 13.87
C GLU A 130 17.76 -4.76 15.06
N HIS A 131 16.47 -4.52 14.82
CA HIS A 131 15.46 -4.29 15.86
C HIS A 131 14.70 -5.56 16.25
N VAL A 132 14.95 -6.68 15.56
CA VAL A 132 14.36 -7.99 15.89
C VAL A 132 15.29 -8.73 16.84
N GLY A 133 14.80 -9.06 18.04
CA GLY A 133 15.58 -9.78 19.05
C GLY A 133 16.20 -11.07 18.50
N GLY A 134 17.53 -11.20 18.60
CA GLY A 134 18.27 -12.37 18.12
C GLY A 134 18.58 -12.40 16.62
N MET A 135 18.18 -11.36 15.88
CA MET A 135 18.45 -11.19 14.45
C MET A 135 19.73 -10.37 14.24
N THR A 136 20.82 -11.05 13.87
CA THR A 136 22.09 -10.38 13.54
C THR A 136 22.13 -10.04 12.04
N LYS A 137 22.96 -9.05 11.67
CA LYS A 137 23.22 -8.73 10.25
C LYS A 137 23.61 -9.97 9.44
N GLU A 138 24.45 -10.84 10.01
CA GLU A 138 24.87 -12.08 9.37
C GLU A 138 23.70 -13.03 9.12
N LYS A 139 22.84 -13.26 10.13
CA LYS A 139 21.66 -14.11 9.97
C LYS A 139 20.68 -13.52 8.94
N ALA A 140 20.51 -12.20 8.93
CA ALA A 140 19.67 -11.52 7.93
C ALA A 140 20.24 -11.72 6.52
N LEU A 141 21.55 -11.48 6.33
CA LEU A 141 22.23 -11.70 5.05
C LEU A 141 22.14 -13.16 4.58
N LEU A 142 22.29 -14.12 5.50
CA LEU A 142 22.15 -15.54 5.18
C LEU A 142 20.73 -15.89 4.74
N GLY A 143 19.72 -15.32 5.42
CA GLY A 143 18.31 -15.46 5.03
C GLY A 143 18.05 -14.93 3.63
N TRP A 144 18.49 -13.69 3.35
CA TRP A 144 18.39 -13.08 2.03
C TRP A 144 19.13 -13.88 0.96
N LYS A 145 20.34 -14.35 1.23
CA LYS A 145 21.10 -15.18 0.30
C LYS A 145 20.37 -16.47 -0.03
N LYS A 146 19.84 -17.17 0.98
CA LYS A 146 19.04 -18.39 0.78
C LYS A 146 17.80 -18.13 -0.07
N TYR A 147 17.06 -17.05 0.24
CA TYR A 147 15.90 -16.63 -0.55
C TYR A 147 16.27 -16.37 -2.02
N ILE A 148 17.30 -15.57 -2.28
CA ILE A 148 17.79 -15.27 -3.63
C ILE A 148 18.24 -16.55 -4.35
N GLU A 149 18.89 -17.48 -3.64
CA GLU A 149 19.34 -18.75 -4.22
C GLU A 149 18.17 -19.69 -4.54
N SER A 150 17.11 -19.70 -3.71
CA SER A 150 15.90 -20.49 -3.96
C SER A 150 14.98 -19.88 -5.02
N SER A 151 14.99 -18.55 -5.18
CA SER A 151 14.16 -17.83 -6.16
C SER A 151 14.89 -17.62 -7.48
N LYS A 152 15.45 -18.70 -8.05
CA LYS A 152 16.07 -18.71 -9.38
C LYS A 152 15.28 -19.63 -10.29
N TYR A 153 14.79 -19.06 -11.37
CA TYR A 153 13.93 -19.73 -12.33
C TYR A 153 14.60 -19.78 -13.69
N SER A 154 14.38 -20.87 -14.42
CA SER A 154 14.91 -21.03 -15.77
C SER A 154 14.03 -20.33 -16.82
N SER A 155 12.78 -20.02 -16.48
CA SER A 155 11.82 -19.32 -17.33
C SER A 155 10.76 -18.56 -16.51
N TRP A 156 10.04 -17.67 -17.17
CA TRP A 156 8.88 -17.00 -16.59
C TRP A 156 7.72 -17.96 -16.30
N ASP A 157 7.56 -19.01 -17.10
CA ASP A 157 6.51 -20.00 -16.88
C ASP A 157 6.69 -20.73 -15.54
N GLU A 158 7.94 -20.98 -15.12
CA GLU A 158 8.22 -21.56 -13.80
C GLU A 158 7.86 -20.60 -12.66
N VAL A 159 8.12 -19.30 -12.83
CA VAL A 159 7.70 -18.28 -11.85
C VAL A 159 6.18 -18.30 -11.71
N VAL A 160 5.46 -18.18 -12.83
CA VAL A 160 3.98 -18.17 -12.83
C VAL A 160 3.43 -19.44 -12.20
N LYS A 161 3.99 -20.60 -12.55
CA LYS A 161 3.58 -21.88 -11.97
C LYS A 161 3.79 -21.95 -10.46
N GLU A 162 4.93 -21.48 -9.94
CA GLU A 162 5.14 -21.42 -8.49
C GLU A 162 4.08 -20.54 -7.81
N TYR A 163 3.79 -19.37 -8.36
CA TYR A 163 2.75 -18.49 -7.81
C TYR A 163 1.37 -19.14 -7.88
N GLN A 164 1.01 -19.79 -8.99
CA GLN A 164 -0.24 -20.54 -9.12
C GLN A 164 -0.36 -21.65 -8.08
N ASP A 165 0.72 -22.39 -7.82
CA ASP A 165 0.76 -23.46 -6.82
C ASP A 165 0.71 -22.90 -5.38
N TYR A 166 1.29 -21.72 -5.14
CA TYR A 166 1.32 -21.05 -3.84
C TYR A 166 -0.01 -20.37 -3.48
N THR A 167 -0.64 -19.65 -4.42
CA THR A 167 -1.94 -19.01 -4.19
C THR A 167 -3.03 -20.07 -4.11
N THR A 168 -3.52 -20.34 -2.91
CA THR A 168 -4.49 -21.40 -2.67
C THR A 168 -5.80 -21.17 -3.46
N LYS A 169 -6.00 -21.97 -4.51
CA LYS A 169 -7.27 -22.44 -5.11
C LYS A 169 -8.11 -21.53 -6.02
N GLN A 170 -7.81 -20.24 -6.22
CA GLN A 170 -8.62 -19.38 -7.11
C GLN A 170 -7.77 -18.49 -8.04
N TRP A 171 -6.85 -19.11 -8.80
CA TRP A 171 -6.28 -18.43 -9.95
C TRP A 171 -7.34 -18.31 -11.05
N ASP A 172 -7.65 -17.10 -11.52
CA ASP A 172 -8.61 -16.86 -12.60
C ASP A 172 -8.06 -15.86 -13.64
N THR A 173 -8.79 -15.69 -14.74
CA THR A 173 -8.38 -14.82 -15.85
C THR A 173 -8.40 -13.32 -15.52
N SER A 174 -9.07 -12.92 -14.43
CA SER A 174 -9.05 -11.55 -13.93
C SER A 174 -7.71 -11.24 -13.26
N LEU A 175 -7.13 -12.21 -12.53
CA LEU A 175 -5.78 -12.10 -11.96
C LEU A 175 -4.72 -11.99 -13.06
N ASP A 176 -4.84 -12.74 -14.16
CA ASP A 176 -3.95 -12.59 -15.32
C ASP A 176 -3.98 -11.16 -15.87
N SER A 177 -5.18 -10.57 -15.99
CA SER A 177 -5.36 -9.20 -16.49
C SER A 177 -4.72 -8.16 -15.57
N ILE A 178 -4.85 -8.34 -14.25
CA ILE A 178 -4.22 -7.48 -13.24
C ILE A 178 -2.70 -7.58 -13.33
N ILE A 179 -2.14 -8.80 -13.36
CA ILE A 179 -0.69 -9.02 -13.42
C ILE A 179 -0.12 -8.45 -14.72
N ILE A 180 -0.71 -8.75 -15.87
CA ILE A 180 -0.25 -8.27 -17.18
C ILE A 180 -0.34 -6.73 -17.27
N SER A 181 -1.38 -6.11 -16.69
CA SER A 181 -1.53 -4.65 -16.70
C SER A 181 -0.40 -3.94 -15.95
N ASN A 182 0.12 -4.55 -14.89
CA ASN A 182 1.26 -4.00 -14.14
C ASN A 182 2.60 -4.15 -14.88
N LEU A 183 2.68 -5.06 -15.87
CA LEU A 183 3.90 -5.37 -16.62
C LEU A 183 4.02 -4.60 -17.94
N LYS A 184 2.91 -4.09 -18.50
CA LYS A 184 2.90 -3.26 -19.70
C LYS A 184 3.06 -1.79 -19.31
N ARG A 185 4.30 -1.35 -19.08
CA ARG A 185 4.67 0.08 -19.07
C ARG A 185 5.25 0.48 -20.42
#